data_AF-X1NN08-F1
#
_entry.id   AF-X1NN08-F1
#
_cell.length_a   1.000
_cell.length_b   1.000
_cell.length_c   1.000
_cell.angle_alpha   90.00
_cell.angle_beta   90.00
_cell.angle_gamma   90.00
#
_symmetry.space_group_name_H-M   'P 1'
#
loop_
_entity.id
_entity.type
_entity.pdbx_description
1 polymer ?
#
loop_
_entity_poly.entity_id
_entity_poly.type
_entity_poly.pdbx_seq_one_letter_code
_entity_poly.pdbx_strand_id
1 'polypeptide(L)'
;MLLFKVIPTIHIAKAFTNEGVTTNSFLKSITKNTNENSKILIASAPVGNFEWSFSISTYLKLVGNRSNCYFMWIERGCIVHNSEFSERLRKELKAEFKDKDLTNIRDFEKIECIAIFPKLEEGFLAQSSAWFKRNKYRREAFNEFLVYIKKDS
;
A
#
# COMPACT_ATOMS: atom_id res chain seq x y z
N MET A 1 4.26 41.43 -10.73
CA MET A 1 3.12 40.48 -10.83
C MET A 1 3.53 39.03 -11.17
N LEU A 2 4.74 38.76 -11.68
CA LEU A 2 5.24 37.40 -11.98
C LEU A 2 5.66 36.59 -10.73
N LEU A 3 6.30 37.23 -9.73
CA LEU A 3 6.79 36.56 -8.51
C LEU A 3 5.70 35.86 -7.68
N PHE A 4 4.48 36.41 -7.64
CA PHE A 4 3.36 35.83 -6.88
C PHE A 4 2.85 34.49 -7.44
N LYS A 5 3.08 34.20 -8.73
CA LYS A 5 2.71 32.91 -9.34
C LYS A 5 3.82 31.87 -9.24
N VAL A 6 5.08 32.29 -9.11
CA VAL A 6 6.25 31.39 -9.12
C VAL A 6 6.43 30.67 -7.78
N ILE A 7 6.18 31.33 -6.64
CA ILE A 7 6.33 30.71 -5.31
C ILE A 7 5.38 29.52 -5.10
N PRO A 8 4.08 29.62 -5.43
CA PRO A 8 3.16 28.47 -5.38
C PRO A 8 3.58 27.33 -6.31
N THR A 9 4.01 27.65 -7.54
CA THR A 9 4.45 26.64 -8.52
C THR A 9 5.70 25.89 -8.03
N ILE A 10 6.67 26.59 -7.43
CA ILE A 10 7.85 25.94 -6.84
C ILE A 10 7.46 25.03 -5.67
N HIS A 11 6.51 25.45 -4.83
CA HIS A 11 6.03 24.63 -3.72
C HIS A 11 5.36 23.35 -4.21
N ILE A 12 4.49 23.45 -5.22
CA ILE A 12 3.83 22.30 -5.85
C ILE A 12 4.87 21.36 -6.51
N ALA A 13 5.84 21.90 -7.26
CA ALA A 13 6.88 21.11 -7.89
C ALA A 13 7.75 20.35 -6.86
N LYS A 14 8.07 20.99 -5.73
CA LYS A 14 8.77 20.34 -4.61
C LYS A 14 7.95 19.23 -3.99
N ALA A 15 6.64 19.45 -3.77
CA ALA A 15 5.74 18.42 -3.26
C ALA A 15 5.69 17.20 -4.18
N PHE A 16 5.48 17.40 -5.49
CA PHE A 16 5.50 16.32 -6.48
C PHE A 16 6.83 15.57 -6.54
N THR A 17 7.95 16.29 -6.48
CA THR A 17 9.28 15.65 -6.46
C THR A 17 9.45 14.78 -5.22
N ASN A 18 9.03 15.28 -4.05
CA ASN A 18 9.10 14.54 -2.80
C ASN A 18 8.19 13.31 -2.81
N GLU A 19 6.98 13.40 -3.37
CA GLU A 19 6.09 12.25 -3.58
C GLU A 19 6.75 11.19 -4.46
N GLY A 20 7.38 11.59 -5.57
CA GLY A 20 8.11 10.66 -6.45
C GLY A 20 9.27 9.97 -5.74
N VAL A 21 10.10 10.72 -4.99
CA VAL A 21 11.24 10.16 -4.24
C VAL A 21 10.79 9.21 -3.13
N THR A 22 9.73 9.57 -2.40
CA THR A 22 9.20 8.78 -1.29
C THR A 22 8.53 7.49 -1.78
N THR A 23 7.69 7.56 -2.81
CA THR A 23 7.11 6.36 -3.46
C THR A 23 8.20 5.45 -4.01
N ASN A 24 9.24 5.99 -4.65
CA ASN A 24 10.35 5.17 -5.14
C ASN A 24 11.12 4.50 -3.99
N SER A 25 11.33 5.20 -2.88
CA SER A 25 12.01 4.65 -1.70
C SER A 25 11.18 3.55 -1.05
N PHE A 26 9.86 3.73 -0.98
CA PHE A 26 8.89 2.72 -0.55
C PHE A 26 8.96 1.46 -1.42
N LEU A 27 8.87 1.60 -2.74
CA LEU A 27 8.95 0.48 -3.69
C LEU A 27 10.31 -0.24 -3.62
N LYS A 28 11.39 0.51 -3.46
CA LYS A 28 12.74 -0.03 -3.26
C LYS A 28 12.85 -0.81 -1.96
N SER A 29 12.22 -0.34 -0.87
CA SER A 29 12.22 -1.06 0.40
C SER A 29 11.49 -2.40 0.28
N ILE A 30 10.33 -2.43 -0.37
CA ILE A 30 9.61 -3.69 -0.64
C ILE A 30 10.49 -4.65 -1.45
N THR A 31 11.01 -4.20 -2.59
CA THR A 31 11.75 -5.07 -3.52
C THR A 31 13.10 -5.54 -2.98
N LYS A 32 13.80 -4.73 -2.17
CA LYS A 32 15.07 -5.07 -1.52
C LYS A 32 14.90 -6.16 -0.45
N ASN A 33 13.74 -6.21 0.22
CA ASN A 33 13.52 -7.08 1.38
C ASN A 33 12.56 -8.23 1.09
N THR A 34 12.30 -8.51 -0.19
CA THR A 34 11.45 -9.60 -0.65
C THR A 34 12.07 -10.21 -1.90
N ASN A 35 11.66 -11.42 -2.25
CA ASN A 35 11.94 -12.11 -3.50
C ASN A 35 10.61 -12.64 -4.08
N GLU A 36 10.66 -13.41 -5.16
CA GLU A 36 9.48 -14.00 -5.82
C GLU A 36 8.71 -15.03 -4.98
N ASN A 37 9.34 -15.59 -3.95
CA ASN A 37 8.77 -16.59 -3.03
C ASN A 37 8.26 -15.98 -1.71
N SER A 38 8.62 -14.73 -1.40
CA SER A 38 8.10 -14.00 -0.24
C SER A 38 6.57 -13.91 -0.29
N LYS A 39 5.88 -13.65 0.82
CA LYS A 39 4.51 -13.10 0.74
C LYS A 39 4.53 -11.63 1.06
N ILE A 40 4.00 -10.83 0.14
CA ILE A 40 3.90 -9.38 0.29
C ILE A 40 2.44 -9.05 0.52
N LEU A 41 2.11 -8.48 1.67
CA LEU A 41 0.77 -8.00 1.95
C LEU A 41 0.69 -6.49 1.70
N ILE A 42 -0.34 -6.05 0.99
CA ILE A 42 -0.64 -4.64 0.72
C ILE A 42 -1.94 -4.29 1.44
N ALA A 43 -1.85 -3.48 2.49
CA ALA A 43 -3.02 -2.90 3.16
C ALA A 43 -3.43 -1.61 2.43
N SER A 44 -4.60 -1.64 1.79
CA SER A 44 -5.12 -0.56 0.93
C SER A 44 -6.62 -0.33 1.12
N ALA A 45 -7.10 0.87 0.84
CA ALA A 45 -8.52 1.17 0.82
C ALA A 45 -9.07 1.03 -0.61
N PRO A 46 -10.15 0.26 -0.82
CA PRO A 46 -10.58 -0.11 -2.17
C PRO A 46 -11.10 1.06 -3.02
N VAL A 47 -11.57 2.14 -2.38
CA VAL A 47 -12.05 3.34 -3.08
C VAL A 47 -11.00 4.44 -3.03
N GLY A 48 -10.59 4.85 -1.83
CA GLY A 48 -9.67 5.99 -1.63
C GLY A 48 -8.26 5.78 -2.18
N ASN A 49 -7.87 4.55 -2.50
CA ASN A 49 -6.57 4.23 -3.08
C ASN A 49 -6.67 3.29 -4.30
N PHE A 50 -7.80 3.32 -5.02
CA PHE A 50 -8.04 2.47 -6.19
C PHE A 50 -6.87 2.55 -7.20
N GLU A 51 -6.55 3.75 -7.69
CA GLU A 51 -5.51 3.95 -8.71
C GLU A 51 -4.11 3.55 -8.20
N TRP A 52 -3.80 3.87 -6.94
CA TRP A 52 -2.53 3.49 -6.34
C TRP A 52 -2.40 1.98 -6.17
N SER A 53 -3.48 1.27 -5.87
CA SER A 53 -3.47 -0.20 -5.73
C SER A 53 -3.10 -0.86 -7.04
N PHE A 54 -3.72 -0.43 -8.14
CA PHE A 54 -3.37 -0.87 -9.50
C PHE A 54 -1.94 -0.50 -9.87
N SER A 55 -1.55 0.76 -9.68
CA SER A 55 -0.25 1.26 -10.12
C SER A 55 0.91 0.59 -9.38
N ILE A 56 0.81 0.47 -8.05
CA ILE A 56 1.84 -0.17 -7.22
C ILE A 56 1.89 -1.68 -7.49
N SER A 57 0.74 -2.36 -7.60
CA SER A 57 0.73 -3.79 -7.94
C SER A 57 1.34 -4.07 -9.31
N THR A 58 1.00 -3.25 -10.31
CA THR A 58 1.54 -3.34 -11.66
C THR A 58 3.04 -3.10 -11.67
N TYR A 59 3.52 -2.07 -10.97
CA TYR A 59 4.95 -1.81 -10.83
C TYR A 59 5.68 -2.98 -10.15
N LEU A 60 5.16 -3.47 -9.02
CA LEU A 60 5.77 -4.58 -8.29
C LEU A 60 5.82 -5.84 -9.15
N LYS A 61 4.77 -6.12 -9.94
CA LYS A 61 4.75 -7.24 -10.88
C LYS A 61 5.75 -7.08 -12.02
N LEU A 62 5.70 -5.97 -12.75
CA LEU A 62 6.44 -5.80 -14.02
C LEU A 62 7.89 -5.37 -13.82
N VAL A 63 8.15 -4.49 -12.86
CA VAL A 63 9.49 -3.92 -12.60
C VAL A 63 10.14 -4.61 -11.41
N GLY A 64 9.37 -4.87 -10.35
CA GLY A 64 9.87 -5.51 -9.14
C GLY A 64 10.02 -7.03 -9.23
N ASN A 65 9.47 -7.67 -10.27
CA ASN A 65 9.30 -9.13 -10.36
C ASN A 65 8.69 -9.73 -9.06
N ARG A 66 7.59 -9.13 -8.59
CA ARG A 66 6.83 -9.53 -7.40
C ARG A 66 5.36 -9.79 -7.75
N SER A 67 5.08 -10.98 -8.30
CA SER A 67 3.71 -11.46 -8.57
C SER A 67 3.00 -12.02 -7.32
N ASN A 68 3.73 -12.11 -6.22
CA ASN A 68 3.40 -12.63 -4.89
C ASN A 68 2.82 -11.57 -3.93
N CYS A 69 2.16 -10.54 -4.49
CA CYS A 69 1.45 -9.52 -3.73
C CYS A 69 0.02 -9.95 -3.42
N TYR A 70 -0.41 -9.73 -2.18
CA TYR A 70 -1.75 -9.97 -1.69
C TYR A 70 -2.34 -8.69 -1.11
N PHE A 71 -3.66 -8.58 -1.03
CA PHE A 71 -4.36 -7.38 -0.59
C PHE A 71 -5.17 -7.61 0.67
N MET A 72 -5.02 -6.71 1.64
CA MET A 72 -5.91 -6.55 2.78
C MET A 72 -6.67 -5.24 2.62
N TRP A 73 -7.98 -5.34 2.39
CA TRP A 73 -8.83 -4.18 2.16
C TRP A 73 -9.24 -3.52 3.47
N ILE A 74 -8.69 -2.34 3.74
CA ILE A 74 -9.02 -1.54 4.92
C ILE A 74 -10.11 -0.54 4.54
N GLU A 75 -11.36 -0.87 4.87
CA GLU A 75 -12.45 0.09 4.81
C GLU A 75 -12.24 1.10 5.94
N ARG A 76 -11.84 2.33 5.60
CA ARG A 76 -12.00 3.43 6.54
C ARG A 76 -13.49 3.66 6.69
N GLY A 77 -13.98 3.78 7.93
CA GLY A 77 -15.36 4.16 8.27
C GLY A 77 -15.76 5.57 7.78
N CYS A 78 -15.07 6.09 6.77
CA CYS A 78 -15.52 7.19 5.98
C CYS A 78 -16.79 6.73 5.27
N ILE A 79 -17.88 7.33 5.71
CA ILE A 79 -19.09 7.65 4.97
C ILE A 79 -18.68 8.42 3.70
N VAL A 80 -17.82 7.86 2.85
CA VAL A 80 -17.69 8.29 1.47
C VAL A 80 -18.96 7.76 0.88
N HIS A 81 -19.94 8.65 0.69
CA HIS A 81 -21.24 8.41 0.07
C HIS A 81 -21.26 7.06 -0.64
N ASN A 82 -22.11 6.13 -0.18
CA ASN A 82 -22.53 4.92 -0.89
C ASN A 82 -23.16 5.34 -2.24
N SER A 83 -22.35 5.92 -3.09
CA SER A 83 -22.64 6.26 -4.45
C SER A 83 -22.42 5.00 -5.24
N GLU A 84 -23.22 4.83 -6.28
CA GLU A 84 -23.07 3.72 -7.21
C GLU A 84 -21.63 3.64 -7.75
N PHE A 85 -20.98 4.79 -7.93
CA PHE A 85 -19.59 4.87 -8.36
C PHE A 85 -18.62 4.23 -7.35
N SER A 86 -18.72 4.57 -6.06
CA SER A 86 -17.86 3.98 -5.01
C SER A 86 -18.05 2.45 -4.94
N GLU A 87 -19.28 1.97 -5.07
CA GLU A 87 -19.57 0.53 -5.06
C GLU A 87 -19.02 -0.17 -6.31
N ARG A 88 -19.13 0.46 -7.49
CA ARG A 88 -18.53 -0.06 -8.73
C ARG A 88 -17.01 -0.17 -8.60
N LEU A 89 -16.33 0.87 -8.12
CA LEU A 89 -14.87 0.83 -7.89
C LEU A 89 -14.49 -0.29 -6.93
N ARG A 90 -15.21 -0.45 -5.81
CA ARG A 90 -14.96 -1.52 -4.85
C ARG A 90 -15.14 -2.89 -5.48
N LYS A 91 -16.20 -3.09 -6.26
CA LYS A 91 -16.50 -4.36 -6.94
C LYS A 91 -15.44 -4.69 -7.98
N GLU A 92 -15.05 -3.74 -8.81
CA GLU A 92 -14.04 -3.91 -9.85
C GLU A 92 -12.68 -4.26 -9.24
N LEU A 93 -12.26 -3.52 -8.20
CA LEU A 93 -10.97 -3.79 -7.54
C LEU A 93 -10.94 -5.17 -6.87
N LYS A 94 -12.01 -5.54 -6.15
CA LYS A 94 -12.10 -6.86 -5.50
C LYS A 94 -12.19 -7.99 -6.53
N ALA A 95 -12.82 -7.77 -7.68
CA ALA A 95 -12.88 -8.75 -8.75
C ALA A 95 -11.51 -8.97 -9.39
N GLU A 96 -10.79 -7.89 -9.71
CA GLU A 96 -9.45 -7.95 -10.29
C GLU A 96 -8.46 -8.69 -9.37
N PHE A 97 -8.50 -8.39 -8.07
CA PHE A 97 -7.55 -8.94 -7.09
C PHE A 97 -8.11 -10.12 -6.30
N LYS A 98 -9.15 -10.81 -6.80
CA LYS A 98 -9.84 -11.88 -6.07
C LYS A 98 -8.90 -12.99 -5.60
N ASP A 99 -8.00 -13.44 -6.48
CA ASP A 99 -7.02 -14.51 -6.16
C ASP A 99 -5.85 -14.01 -5.30
N LYS A 100 -5.76 -12.69 -5.11
CA LYS A 100 -4.76 -12.01 -4.31
C LYS A 100 -5.33 -11.49 -2.99
N ASP A 101 -6.59 -11.76 -2.66
CA ASP A 101 -7.15 -11.35 -1.38
C ASP A 101 -6.45 -12.03 -0.20
N LEU A 102 -6.36 -11.32 0.94
CA LEU A 102 -5.77 -11.82 2.19
C LEU A 102 -6.38 -13.16 2.64
N THR A 103 -7.68 -13.37 2.38
CA THR A 103 -8.37 -14.62 2.70
C THR A 103 -7.76 -15.85 2.02
N ASN A 104 -6.98 -15.66 0.96
CA ASN A 104 -6.24 -16.73 0.28
C ASN A 104 -4.88 -17.04 0.92
N ILE A 105 -4.45 -16.30 1.94
CA ILE A 105 -3.24 -16.59 2.72
C ILE A 105 -3.60 -17.48 3.91
N ARG A 106 -3.05 -18.71 3.93
CA ARG A 106 -3.23 -19.65 5.06
C ARG A 106 -2.12 -19.55 6.11
N ASP A 107 -0.94 -19.13 5.71
CA ASP A 107 0.31 -19.13 6.46
C ASP A 107 0.85 -17.69 6.60
N PHE A 108 0.20 -16.91 7.45
CA PHE A 108 0.57 -15.51 7.75
C PHE A 108 2.02 -15.35 8.20
N GLU A 109 2.62 -16.39 8.79
CA GLU A 109 4.04 -16.39 9.17
C GLU A 109 4.99 -16.29 7.97
N LYS A 110 4.56 -16.58 6.74
CA LYS A 110 5.37 -16.39 5.52
C LYS A 110 5.28 -14.98 4.93
N ILE A 111 4.52 -14.08 5.55
CA ILE A 111 4.50 -12.68 5.15
C ILE A 111 5.83 -12.04 5.57
N GLU A 112 6.64 -11.67 4.59
CA GLU A 112 7.95 -11.06 4.81
C GLU A 112 7.87 -9.53 4.79
N CYS A 113 6.87 -8.99 4.09
CA CYS A 113 6.69 -7.56 3.92
C CYS A 113 5.20 -7.20 3.97
N ILE A 114 4.85 -6.18 4.75
CA ILE A 114 3.52 -5.58 4.78
C ILE A 114 3.66 -4.11 4.40
N ALA A 115 3.19 -3.77 3.21
CA ALA A 115 3.09 -2.43 2.69
C ALA A 115 1.74 -1.82 3.09
N ILE A 116 1.74 -0.67 3.74
CA ILE A 116 0.52 -0.01 4.22
C ILE A 116 0.40 1.35 3.54
N PHE A 117 -0.73 1.56 2.90
CA PHE A 117 -1.03 2.81 2.22
C PHE A 117 -1.38 3.93 3.21
N PRO A 118 -1.35 5.19 2.76
CA PRO A 118 -1.56 6.36 3.58
C PRO A 118 -2.73 6.27 4.55
N LYS A 119 -2.39 6.50 5.82
CA LYS A 119 -3.34 6.61 6.92
C LYS A 119 -4.14 5.31 7.18
N LEU A 120 -3.66 4.14 6.74
CA LEU A 120 -4.35 2.86 6.96
C LEU A 120 -3.76 2.01 8.10
N GLU A 121 -2.70 2.49 8.77
CA GLU A 121 -2.01 1.71 9.80
C GLU A 121 -2.91 1.28 10.96
N GLU A 122 -3.71 2.19 11.49
CA GLU A 122 -4.62 1.89 12.60
C GLU A 122 -5.65 0.81 12.21
N GLY A 123 -6.28 0.97 11.04
CA GLY A 123 -7.23 -0.02 10.52
C GLY A 123 -6.58 -1.37 10.23
N PHE A 124 -5.34 -1.36 9.71
CA PHE A 124 -4.55 -2.57 9.54
C PHE A 124 -4.30 -3.26 10.89
N LEU A 125 -3.82 -2.55 11.90
CA LEU A 125 -3.51 -3.12 13.21
C LEU A 125 -4.75 -3.67 13.92
N ALA A 126 -5.88 -2.97 13.81
CA ALA A 126 -7.15 -3.44 14.37
C ALA A 126 -7.58 -4.77 13.73
N GLN A 127 -7.62 -4.82 12.40
CA GLN A 127 -8.08 -5.99 11.66
C GLN A 127 -7.09 -7.17 11.66
N SER A 128 -5.79 -6.91 11.85
CA SER A 128 -4.74 -7.95 11.83
C SER A 128 -4.34 -8.45 13.22
N SER A 129 -4.91 -7.89 14.29
CA SER A 129 -4.53 -8.14 15.69
C SER A 129 -4.42 -9.63 16.08
N ALA A 130 -5.23 -10.50 15.48
CA ALA A 130 -5.20 -11.94 15.72
C ALA A 130 -3.87 -12.62 15.31
N TRP A 131 -3.26 -12.18 14.21
CA TRP A 131 -2.13 -12.86 13.58
C TRP A 131 -0.87 -11.99 13.46
N PHE A 132 -1.01 -10.67 13.34
CA PHE A 132 0.12 -9.77 13.20
C PHE A 132 0.81 -9.51 14.53
N LYS A 133 2.11 -9.82 14.59
CA LYS A 133 2.96 -9.61 15.78
C LYS A 133 4.01 -8.55 15.48
N ARG A 134 3.73 -7.29 15.86
CA ARG A 134 4.60 -6.13 15.56
C ARG A 134 6.07 -6.35 15.93
N ASN A 135 6.36 -7.05 17.03
CA ASN A 135 7.72 -7.33 17.48
C ASN A 135 8.55 -8.17 16.50
N LYS A 136 7.92 -8.96 15.63
CA LYS A 136 8.58 -9.74 14.56
C LYS A 136 8.97 -8.91 13.34
N TYR A 137 8.59 -7.63 13.29
CA TYR A 137 8.82 -6.76 12.15
C TYR A 137 9.58 -5.50 12.56
N ARG A 138 10.41 -4.96 11.66
CA ARG A 138 10.89 -3.58 11.71
C ARG A 138 9.96 -2.70 10.88
N ARG A 139 9.70 -1.48 11.36
CA ARG A 139 8.81 -0.52 10.70
C ARG A 139 9.65 0.56 10.02
N GLU A 140 9.43 0.78 8.74
CA GLU A 140 10.00 1.87 7.94
C GLU A 140 8.87 2.79 7.48
N ALA A 141 9.11 4.10 7.46
CA ALA A 141 8.14 5.10 7.05
C ALA A 141 8.68 5.92 5.87
N PHE A 142 7.83 6.11 4.86
CA PHE A 142 8.13 6.81 3.61
C PHE A 142 7.04 7.86 3.39
N ASN A 143 7.15 8.99 4.10
CA ASN A 143 6.09 9.99 4.19
C ASN A 143 4.78 9.36 4.72
N GLU A 144 3.73 9.29 3.92
CA GLU A 144 2.45 8.68 4.34
C GLU A 144 2.43 7.15 4.15
N PHE A 145 3.37 6.56 3.40
CA PHE A 145 3.46 5.11 3.24
C PHE A 145 4.25 4.48 4.38
N LEU A 146 3.91 3.24 4.73
CA LEU A 146 4.63 2.47 5.74
C LEU A 146 4.96 1.08 5.22
N VAL A 147 6.06 0.52 5.70
CA VAL A 147 6.44 -0.86 5.46
C VAL A 147 6.79 -1.52 6.78
N TYR A 148 6.19 -2.68 7.05
CA TYR A 148 6.66 -3.61 8.06
C TYR A 148 7.44 -4.73 7.38
N ILE A 149 8.71 -4.87 7.73
CA ILE A 149 9.63 -5.86 7.16
C ILE A 149 9.94 -6.86 8.23
N LYS A 150 9.77 -8.16 7.94
CA LYS A 150 10.05 -9.22 8.89
C LYS A 150 11.52 -9.17 9.27
N LYS A 151 11.81 -9.30 10.57
CA LYS A 151 13.19 -9.39 11.05
C LYS A 151 13.74 -10.76 10.67
N ASP A 152 14.98 -10.80 10.21
CA ASP A 152 15.70 -12.06 10.06
C ASP A 152 15.83 -12.69 11.45
N SER A 153 15.36 -13.94 11.58
CA SER A 153 15.46 -14.74 12.80
C SER A 153 16.87 -15.28 13.00
#